data_AF-A0AA39MMP5-F1
#
_entry.id   AF-A0AA39MMP5-F1
#
_cell.length_a   1.000
_cell.length_b   1.000
_cell.length_c   1.000
_cell.angle_alpha   90.00
_cell.angle_beta   90.00
_cell.angle_gamma   90.00
#
_symmetry.space_group_name_H-M   'P 1'
#
loop_
_entity.id
_entity.type
_entity.pdbx_description
1 polymer ?
#
loop_
_entity_poly.entity_id
_entity_poly.type
_entity_poly.pdbx_seq_one_letter_code
_entity_poly.pdbx_strand_id
1 'polypeptide(L)'
;MIDKSHLDFYLHIHRSLFISFPDTMRPPFYSKSFQATIENAFERLSSFPPPPEDADEESLALYSKIHKSIAKNVSEIVDHFDDIAPYENQDDISDIEISLIDGDDGVEDEAEGNGDDEQEDPPQNRDTNASVTAREFLEEIYARHPVQCSLAHFRRQMIPSAKQVRLHGRRPTLLDEDKMAFERICYRYPQSSENEIENLFKNDTSYFIEFSATCKKADAISRKQRVEDRIRMRDMLLFSLHDNDATRSYINFVLRSIIAIRFAQDYSSWSMGDKKTYVKGLFSKYYELQIGEISHQYAGNERKRRLAKLFKTFKGQHEKVVTARNHLDRLYRIFGTALFLDPFWQLSTGLEAPKHSKAFGKMIALLEEDMDPVIQKIAEVKRFERAVEEGTADPNEEPEYPEVNENAYLLRERITTNASANRTFLLRVMKVVGGTDVYNFVNAFVRSPSGV
;
A
#
# COMPACT_ATOMS: atom_id res chain seq x y z
N MET A 1 3.61 -49.00 -16.90
CA MET A 1 4.85 -48.19 -17.01
C MET A 1 4.61 -46.99 -17.92
N ILE A 2 4.57 -45.77 -17.37
CA ILE A 2 4.39 -44.54 -18.15
C ILE A 2 5.64 -44.32 -19.01
N ASP A 3 5.46 -44.21 -20.33
CA ASP A 3 6.55 -43.90 -21.25
C ASP A 3 7.20 -42.57 -20.86
N LYS A 4 8.53 -42.53 -20.86
CA LYS A 4 9.36 -41.36 -20.56
C LYS A 4 8.92 -40.13 -21.36
N SER A 5 8.42 -40.33 -22.58
CA SER A 5 7.84 -39.27 -23.42
C SER A 5 6.68 -38.52 -22.75
N HIS A 6 5.81 -39.21 -22.02
CA HIS A 6 4.68 -38.61 -21.31
C HIS A 6 5.16 -37.82 -20.08
N LEU A 7 6.14 -38.35 -19.35
CA LEU A 7 6.71 -37.67 -18.19
C LEU A 7 7.50 -36.41 -18.59
N ASP A 8 8.25 -36.47 -19.68
CA ASP A 8 9.01 -35.33 -20.23
C ASP A 8 8.06 -34.24 -20.75
N PHE A 9 6.94 -34.59 -21.37
CA PHE A 9 5.88 -33.65 -21.75
C PHE A 9 5.22 -32.97 -20.54
N TYR A 10 4.94 -33.74 -19.47
CA TYR A 10 4.43 -33.20 -18.21
C TYR A 10 5.39 -32.22 -17.54
N LEU A 11 6.67 -32.56 -17.48
CA LEU A 11 7.71 -31.67 -16.95
C LEU A 11 7.86 -30.43 -17.83
N HIS A 12 7.66 -30.54 -19.14
CA HIS A 12 7.66 -29.39 -20.04
C HIS A 12 6.48 -28.44 -19.77
N ILE A 13 5.24 -28.92 -19.67
CA ILE A 13 4.08 -28.08 -19.34
C ILE A 13 4.24 -27.44 -17.96
N HIS A 14 4.65 -28.21 -16.95
CA HIS A 14 4.87 -27.68 -15.60
C HIS A 14 6.01 -26.66 -15.57
N ARG A 15 7.09 -26.86 -16.34
CA ARG A 15 8.17 -25.87 -16.47
C ARG A 15 7.72 -24.65 -17.25
N SER A 16 6.96 -24.77 -18.32
CA SER A 16 6.43 -23.62 -19.07
C SER A 16 5.46 -22.79 -18.21
N LEU A 17 4.64 -23.44 -17.38
CA LEU A 17 3.72 -22.75 -16.46
C LEU A 17 4.41 -22.19 -15.20
N PHE A 18 5.66 -22.54 -14.88
CA PHE A 18 6.39 -21.99 -13.72
C PHE A 18 7.58 -21.11 -14.08
N ILE A 19 8.26 -21.36 -15.21
CA ILE A 19 9.36 -20.54 -15.72
C ILE A 19 8.83 -19.25 -16.35
N SER A 20 7.62 -19.29 -16.95
CA SER A 20 6.94 -18.08 -17.45
C SER A 20 6.25 -17.26 -16.37
N PHE A 21 6.23 -17.76 -15.13
CA PHE A 21 5.71 -17.05 -13.95
C PHE A 21 6.85 -16.79 -12.97
N PRO A 22 7.76 -15.84 -13.24
CA PRO A 22 8.39 -15.18 -12.12
C PRO A 22 7.29 -14.40 -11.38
N ASP A 23 7.30 -14.42 -10.05
CA ASP A 23 6.41 -13.61 -9.20
C ASP A 23 6.48 -12.09 -9.52
N THR A 24 7.41 -11.69 -10.40
CA THR A 24 7.69 -10.33 -10.87
C THR A 24 6.99 -9.93 -12.17
N MET A 25 6.27 -10.81 -12.87
CA MET A 25 5.44 -10.43 -14.03
C MET A 25 3.99 -10.20 -13.62
N ARG A 26 3.64 -8.95 -13.33
CA ARG A 26 2.28 -8.48 -12.99
C ARG A 26 1.93 -7.16 -13.70
N PRO A 27 0.62 -6.87 -13.91
CA PRO A 27 0.11 -5.96 -14.95
C PRO A 27 0.54 -4.49 -14.79
N PRO A 28 0.55 -3.70 -15.89
CA PRO A 28 -0.30 -3.87 -17.07
C PRO A 28 0.36 -4.56 -18.28
N PHE A 29 1.50 -5.23 -18.12
CA PHE A 29 2.26 -5.84 -19.22
C PHE A 29 1.78 -7.24 -19.65
N TYR A 30 0.48 -7.47 -19.76
CA TYR A 30 0.00 -8.72 -20.37
C TYR A 30 -0.14 -8.53 -21.89
N SER A 31 0.86 -8.97 -22.63
CA SER A 31 0.83 -9.01 -24.09
C SER A 31 -0.18 -10.04 -24.60
N LYS A 32 -0.67 -9.88 -25.84
CA LYS A 32 -1.46 -10.91 -26.55
C LYS A 32 -0.79 -12.29 -26.56
N SER A 33 0.54 -12.35 -26.43
CA SER A 33 1.28 -13.61 -26.30
C SER A 33 1.02 -14.33 -24.98
N PHE A 34 0.77 -13.61 -23.88
CA PHE A 34 0.44 -14.21 -22.58
C PHE A 34 -0.95 -14.86 -22.60
N GLN A 35 -1.95 -14.14 -23.10
CA GLN A 35 -3.30 -14.68 -23.28
C GLN A 35 -3.28 -15.90 -24.22
N ALA A 36 -2.57 -15.82 -25.35
CA ALA A 36 -2.38 -16.95 -26.24
C ALA A 36 -1.62 -18.13 -25.58
N THR A 37 -0.73 -17.89 -24.62
CA THR A 37 -0.04 -18.94 -23.88
C THR A 37 -0.98 -19.66 -22.92
N ILE A 38 -1.87 -18.93 -22.24
CA ILE A 38 -2.90 -19.52 -21.37
C ILE A 38 -3.92 -20.30 -22.21
N GLU A 39 -4.44 -19.73 -23.29
CA GLU A 39 -5.38 -20.39 -24.20
C GLU A 39 -4.76 -21.66 -24.83
N ASN A 40 -3.50 -21.61 -25.25
CA ASN A 40 -2.77 -22.79 -25.74
C ASN A 40 -2.55 -23.84 -24.65
N ALA A 41 -2.31 -23.43 -23.40
CA ALA A 41 -2.24 -24.36 -22.27
C ALA A 41 -3.60 -25.05 -22.03
N PHE A 42 -4.71 -24.33 -22.14
CA PHE A 42 -6.07 -24.89 -22.08
C PHE A 42 -6.35 -25.87 -23.22
N GLU A 43 -5.99 -25.52 -24.46
CA GLU A 43 -6.13 -26.41 -25.62
C GLU A 43 -5.29 -27.69 -25.48
N ARG A 44 -4.06 -27.57 -24.96
CA ARG A 44 -3.17 -28.73 -24.70
C ARG A 44 -3.67 -29.63 -23.58
N LEU A 45 -4.31 -29.06 -22.56
CA LEU A 45 -4.95 -29.84 -21.49
C LEU A 45 -6.22 -30.53 -21.98
N SER A 46 -6.97 -29.89 -22.86
CA SER A 46 -8.19 -30.45 -23.45
C SER A 46 -7.91 -31.54 -24.49
N SER A 47 -6.71 -31.53 -25.08
CA SER A 47 -6.23 -32.54 -26.04
C SER A 47 -5.38 -33.64 -25.41
N PHE A 48 -5.35 -33.73 -24.07
CA PHE A 48 -4.61 -34.79 -23.39
C PHE A 48 -5.24 -36.17 -23.72
N PRO A 49 -4.45 -37.14 -24.21
CA PRO A 49 -4.99 -38.45 -24.56
C PRO A 49 -5.53 -39.13 -23.30
N PRO A 50 -6.66 -39.87 -23.39
CA PRO A 50 -7.14 -40.66 -22.28
C PRO A 50 -6.05 -41.65 -21.81
N PRO A 51 -6.05 -42.05 -20.53
CA PRO A 51 -5.10 -43.04 -20.06
C PRO A 51 -5.21 -44.32 -20.91
N PRO A 52 -4.09 -45.03 -21.17
CA PRO A 52 -4.10 -46.28 -21.91
C PRO A 52 -5.09 -47.27 -21.31
N GLU A 53 -5.83 -48.01 -22.15
CA GLU A 53 -6.84 -48.98 -21.69
C GLU A 53 -6.24 -50.09 -20.82
N ASP A 54 -4.95 -50.35 -20.96
CA ASP A 54 -4.14 -51.34 -20.24
C ASP A 54 -3.31 -50.74 -19.09
N ALA A 55 -3.54 -49.47 -18.71
CA ALA A 55 -2.83 -48.85 -17.61
C ALA A 55 -3.13 -49.55 -16.27
N ASP A 56 -2.07 -49.88 -15.52
CA ASP A 56 -2.20 -50.40 -14.16
C ASP A 56 -2.84 -49.35 -13.22
N GLU A 57 -3.42 -49.84 -12.11
CA GLU A 57 -4.17 -49.02 -11.16
C GLU A 57 -3.32 -47.88 -10.56
N GLU A 58 -2.01 -48.11 -10.39
CA GLU A 58 -1.07 -47.10 -9.91
C GLU A 58 -0.85 -45.98 -10.92
N SER A 59 -0.73 -46.31 -12.21
CA SER A 59 -0.62 -45.37 -13.32
C SER A 59 -1.91 -44.56 -13.48
N LEU A 60 -3.08 -45.19 -13.33
CA LEU A 60 -4.38 -44.50 -13.34
C LEU A 60 -4.53 -43.54 -12.16
N ALA A 61 -4.09 -43.95 -10.96
CA ALA A 61 -4.12 -43.09 -9.78
C ALA A 61 -3.18 -41.88 -9.93
N LEU A 62 -1.99 -42.08 -10.48
CA LEU A 62 -1.04 -40.99 -10.76
C LEU A 62 -1.59 -40.03 -11.81
N TYR A 63 -2.15 -40.55 -12.91
CA TYR A 63 -2.79 -39.76 -13.95
C TYR A 63 -3.93 -38.89 -13.39
N SER A 64 -4.82 -39.49 -12.58
CA SER A 64 -5.91 -38.78 -11.90
C SER A 64 -5.39 -37.68 -10.97
N LYS A 65 -4.31 -37.96 -10.21
CA LYS A 65 -3.71 -37.00 -9.29
C LYS A 65 -3.12 -35.80 -10.03
N ILE A 66 -2.44 -36.04 -11.15
CA ILE A 66 -1.85 -34.97 -11.96
C ILE A 66 -2.95 -34.11 -12.60
N HIS A 67 -3.97 -34.75 -13.20
CA HIS A 67 -5.09 -34.04 -13.81
C HIS A 67 -5.85 -33.17 -12.80
N LYS A 68 -6.10 -33.69 -11.59
CA LYS A 68 -6.69 -32.91 -10.49
C LYS A 68 -5.81 -31.75 -10.04
N SER A 69 -4.48 -31.94 -9.97
CA SER A 69 -3.56 -30.88 -9.60
C SER A 69 -3.54 -29.76 -10.63
N ILE A 70 -3.56 -30.09 -11.92
CA ILE A 70 -3.56 -29.08 -12.99
C ILE A 70 -4.90 -28.34 -13.03
N ALA A 71 -6.03 -29.07 -13.00
CA ALA A 71 -7.36 -28.45 -12.97
C ALA A 71 -7.51 -27.50 -11.76
N LYS A 72 -6.98 -27.89 -10.60
CA LYS A 72 -6.94 -27.03 -9.41
C LYS A 72 -6.09 -25.77 -9.64
N ASN A 73 -4.87 -25.89 -10.14
CA ASN A 73 -4.00 -24.73 -10.38
C ASN A 73 -4.61 -23.78 -11.42
N VAL A 74 -5.24 -24.33 -12.47
CA VAL A 74 -5.93 -23.54 -13.49
C VAL A 74 -7.16 -22.83 -12.91
N SER A 75 -7.96 -23.51 -12.09
CA SER A 75 -9.08 -22.88 -11.37
C SER A 75 -8.59 -21.75 -10.46
N GLU A 76 -7.52 -21.96 -9.70
CA GLU A 76 -6.95 -20.93 -8.83
C GLU A 76 -6.43 -19.72 -9.62
N ILE A 77 -5.93 -19.93 -10.84
CA ILE A 77 -5.53 -18.85 -11.76
C ILE A 77 -6.76 -18.10 -12.28
N VAL A 78 -7.82 -18.80 -12.69
CA VAL A 78 -9.07 -18.19 -13.20
C VAL A 78 -9.79 -17.42 -12.09
N ASP A 79 -9.94 -17.99 -10.90
CA ASP A 79 -10.52 -17.32 -9.73
C ASP A 79 -9.71 -16.06 -9.37
N HIS A 80 -8.38 -16.11 -9.50
CA HIS A 80 -7.53 -14.93 -9.31
C HIS A 80 -7.79 -13.85 -10.36
N PHE A 81 -8.14 -14.21 -11.60
CA PHE A 81 -8.49 -13.26 -12.65
C PHE A 81 -9.89 -12.67 -12.47
N ASP A 82 -10.87 -13.45 -12.01
CA ASP A 82 -12.22 -12.96 -11.70
C ASP A 82 -12.22 -11.98 -10.52
N ASP A 83 -11.33 -12.19 -9.54
CA ASP A 83 -11.10 -11.24 -8.43
C ASP A 83 -10.37 -9.94 -8.85
N ILE A 84 -9.73 -9.93 -10.03
CA ILE A 84 -9.03 -8.76 -10.61
C ILE A 84 -9.94 -8.01 -11.59
N ALA A 85 -11.07 -8.58 -12.02
CA ALA A 85 -12.06 -7.87 -12.80
C ALA A 85 -12.50 -6.61 -12.01
N PRO A 86 -12.39 -5.40 -12.59
CA PRO A 86 -12.76 -4.19 -11.87
C PRO A 86 -14.23 -4.28 -11.50
N TYR A 87 -14.52 -4.18 -10.19
CA TYR A 87 -15.86 -4.02 -9.64
C TYR A 87 -16.63 -3.00 -10.49
N GLU A 88 -17.56 -3.50 -11.30
CA GLU A 88 -18.60 -2.72 -11.95
C GLU A 88 -19.58 -2.27 -10.86
N ASN A 89 -19.20 -1.27 -10.09
CA ASN A 89 -20.18 -0.38 -9.49
C ASN A 89 -20.31 0.82 -10.41
N GLN A 90 -21.38 0.74 -11.20
CA GLN A 90 -22.11 1.87 -11.75
C GLN A 90 -22.39 2.87 -10.65
N ASP A 91 -22.05 4.14 -10.90
CA ASP A 91 -22.87 5.31 -10.65
C ASP A 91 -22.31 6.43 -11.55
N ASP A 92 -23.21 7.32 -11.95
CA ASP A 92 -23.17 8.17 -13.15
C ASP A 92 -21.88 8.95 -13.43
N ILE A 93 -21.48 8.98 -14.71
CA ILE A 93 -20.57 10.01 -15.24
C ILE A 93 -21.34 10.77 -16.32
N SER A 94 -21.57 12.05 -16.05
CA SER A 94 -22.07 13.03 -17.00
C SER A 94 -21.11 13.16 -18.20
N ASP A 95 -21.67 13.45 -19.38
CA ASP A 95 -20.98 13.55 -20.68
C ASP A 95 -19.82 14.59 -20.74
N ILE A 96 -19.50 15.25 -19.63
CA ILE A 96 -18.56 16.35 -19.50
C ILE A 96 -17.08 15.88 -19.52
N GLU A 97 -16.76 14.62 -19.17
CA GLU A 97 -15.34 14.17 -19.15
C GLU A 97 -14.76 13.79 -20.53
N ILE A 98 -15.58 13.72 -21.60
CA ILE A 98 -15.12 13.34 -22.96
C ILE A 98 -14.45 14.52 -23.70
N SER A 99 -14.73 15.77 -23.34
CA SER A 99 -14.16 16.96 -24.00
C SER A 99 -12.70 17.24 -23.61
N LEU A 100 -12.22 16.73 -22.48
CA LEU A 100 -10.92 17.09 -21.88
C LEU A 100 -9.69 16.38 -22.49
N ILE A 101 -9.88 15.56 -23.53
CA ILE A 101 -8.81 14.80 -24.20
C ILE A 101 -8.35 15.49 -25.48
N ASP A 102 -9.13 16.40 -26.06
CA ASP A 102 -8.67 17.27 -27.13
C ASP A 102 -8.25 18.59 -26.52
N GLY A 103 -6.95 18.88 -26.55
CA GLY A 103 -6.43 20.20 -26.23
C GLY A 103 -6.91 21.18 -27.29
N ASP A 104 -7.98 21.90 -26.99
CA ASP A 104 -8.36 23.13 -27.67
C ASP A 104 -8.75 24.13 -26.59
N ASP A 105 -7.94 25.20 -26.49
CA ASP A 105 -8.10 26.30 -25.55
C ASP A 105 -9.29 27.17 -26.01
N GLY A 106 -10.50 26.64 -25.82
CA GLY A 106 -11.75 27.37 -26.03
C GLY A 106 -12.16 28.11 -24.78
N VAL A 107 -12.12 29.44 -24.85
CA VAL A 107 -12.63 30.41 -23.86
C VAL A 107 -14.00 29.95 -23.33
N GLU A 108 -14.11 29.72 -22.02
CA GLU A 108 -15.37 29.47 -21.34
C GLU A 108 -16.14 30.81 -21.21
N ASP A 109 -17.15 31.00 -22.06
CA ASP A 109 -18.18 32.01 -21.86
C ASP A 109 -19.10 31.55 -20.72
N GLU A 110 -19.24 32.42 -19.72
CA GLU A 110 -20.13 32.27 -18.57
C GLU A 110 -21.59 32.17 -19.04
N ALA A 111 -22.19 30.99 -18.90
CA ALA A 111 -23.63 30.80 -19.01
C ALA A 111 -24.26 30.77 -17.62
N GLU A 112 -24.72 31.95 -17.17
CA GLU A 112 -25.73 32.07 -16.12
C GLU A 112 -27.02 31.35 -16.57
N GLY A 113 -27.58 30.46 -15.75
CA GLY A 113 -28.81 29.76 -16.12
C GLY A 113 -29.41 28.85 -15.06
N ASN A 114 -30.27 29.45 -14.24
CA ASN A 114 -31.45 28.92 -13.56
C ASN A 114 -31.31 27.80 -12.52
N GLY A 115 -31.74 28.17 -11.29
CA GLY A 115 -32.02 27.26 -10.21
C GLY A 115 -33.24 26.40 -10.49
N ASP A 116 -33.06 25.10 -10.29
CA ASP A 116 -34.11 24.17 -9.92
C ASP A 116 -33.88 23.79 -8.46
N ASP A 117 -34.95 23.89 -7.68
CA ASP A 117 -35.03 23.52 -6.27
C ASP A 117 -34.66 22.04 -6.08
N GLU A 118 -33.39 21.77 -5.72
CA GLU A 118 -33.00 20.50 -5.14
C GLU A 118 -33.66 20.38 -3.76
N GLN A 119 -34.71 19.56 -3.69
CA GLN A 119 -35.19 19.00 -2.44
C GLN A 119 -34.00 18.30 -1.76
N GLU A 120 -33.44 18.96 -0.75
CA GLU A 120 -32.51 18.35 0.21
C GLU A 120 -33.21 17.15 0.86
N ASP A 121 -32.95 15.96 0.33
CA ASP A 121 -33.25 14.73 1.03
C ASP A 121 -32.57 14.81 2.41
N PRO A 122 -33.29 14.57 3.52
CA PRO A 122 -32.71 14.68 4.84
C PRO A 122 -31.51 13.74 4.94
N PRO A 123 -30.40 14.15 5.57
CA PRO A 123 -29.19 13.36 5.65
C PRO A 123 -29.51 12.02 6.28
N GLN A 124 -29.68 10.98 5.44
CA GLN A 124 -29.86 9.63 5.93
C GLN A 124 -28.57 9.25 6.63
N ASN A 125 -28.63 9.27 7.95
CA ASN A 125 -27.63 8.84 8.90
C ASN A 125 -27.42 7.31 8.75
N ARG A 126 -26.96 6.88 7.57
CA ARG A 126 -26.47 5.54 7.33
C ARG A 126 -25.07 5.50 7.89
N ASP A 127 -25.00 5.42 9.21
CA ASP A 127 -23.84 4.82 9.85
C ASP A 127 -23.71 3.41 9.26
N THR A 128 -22.87 3.30 8.25
CA THR A 128 -22.67 2.05 7.52
C THR A 128 -22.20 0.99 8.52
N ASN A 129 -22.52 -0.29 8.31
CA ASN A 129 -22.00 -1.38 9.15
C ASN A 129 -20.48 -1.28 9.38
N ALA A 130 -19.74 -0.75 8.39
CA ALA A 130 -18.31 -0.47 8.50
C ALA A 130 -17.96 0.59 9.57
N SER A 131 -18.78 1.64 9.75
CA SER A 131 -18.61 2.65 10.81
C SER A 131 -18.79 2.03 12.20
N VAL A 132 -19.83 1.22 12.39
CA VAL A 132 -20.10 0.54 13.67
C VAL A 132 -18.96 -0.40 14.01
N THR A 133 -18.55 -1.26 13.06
CA THR A 133 -17.41 -2.17 13.23
C THR A 133 -16.11 -1.44 13.54
N ALA A 134 -15.89 -0.26 12.93
CA ALA A 134 -14.71 0.55 13.20
C ALA A 134 -14.73 1.10 14.64
N ARG A 135 -15.86 1.65 15.11
CA ARG A 135 -15.99 2.18 16.48
C ARG A 135 -15.79 1.09 17.54
N GLU A 136 -16.48 -0.04 17.41
CA GLU A 136 -16.34 -1.18 18.35
C GLU A 136 -14.88 -1.65 18.48
N PHE A 137 -14.15 -1.64 17.36
CA PHE A 137 -12.74 -2.03 17.37
C PHE A 137 -11.83 -0.99 18.02
N LEU A 138 -12.10 0.30 17.83
CA LEU A 138 -11.33 1.36 18.49
C LEU A 138 -11.52 1.33 20.01
N GLU A 139 -12.75 1.11 20.48
CA GLU A 139 -13.04 0.89 21.90
C GLU A 139 -12.21 -0.28 22.46
N GLU A 140 -12.10 -1.38 21.71
CA GLU A 140 -11.26 -2.51 22.08
C GLU A 140 -9.77 -2.15 22.15
N ILE A 141 -9.24 -1.40 21.18
CA ILE A 141 -7.85 -0.91 21.21
C ILE A 141 -7.62 -0.01 22.43
N TYR A 142 -8.56 0.89 22.71
CA TYR A 142 -8.45 1.80 23.83
C TYR A 142 -8.36 1.07 25.16
N ALA A 143 -9.17 0.02 25.34
CA ALA A 143 -9.23 -0.77 26.57
C ALA A 143 -8.00 -1.67 26.82
N ARG A 144 -7.22 -2.02 25.79
CA ARG A 144 -6.12 -2.99 25.91
C ARG A 144 -4.84 -2.38 26.51
N HIS A 145 -4.26 -3.05 27.51
CA HIS A 145 -2.96 -2.64 28.05
C HIS A 145 -1.81 -2.83 27.05
N PRO A 146 -0.78 -1.96 27.07
CA PRO A 146 0.37 -2.09 26.19
C PRO A 146 1.11 -3.40 26.47
N VAL A 147 1.28 -4.20 25.41
CA VAL A 147 2.03 -5.46 25.47
C VAL A 147 3.43 -5.23 24.91
N GLN A 148 4.42 -5.78 25.60
CA GLN A 148 5.79 -5.81 25.07
C GLN A 148 5.91 -6.91 24.00
N CYS A 149 6.37 -6.51 22.83
CA CYS A 149 6.69 -7.43 21.75
C CYS A 149 8.00 -8.20 22.06
N SER A 150 8.07 -9.49 21.73
CA SER A 150 9.33 -10.25 21.80
C SER A 150 10.13 -10.10 20.50
N LEU A 151 11.46 -10.22 20.57
CA LEU A 151 12.30 -10.15 19.36
C LEU A 151 11.95 -11.26 18.34
N ALA A 152 11.52 -12.43 18.85
CA ALA A 152 11.04 -13.52 18.01
C ALA A 152 9.71 -13.18 17.31
N HIS A 153 8.82 -12.44 17.96
CA HIS A 153 7.57 -11.95 17.35
C HIS A 153 7.86 -10.96 16.23
N PHE A 154 8.76 -9.99 16.47
CA PHE A 154 9.25 -9.08 15.44
C PHE A 154 9.83 -9.84 14.24
N ARG A 155 10.70 -10.83 14.47
CA ARG A 155 11.28 -11.65 13.38
C ARG A 155 10.22 -12.30 12.50
N ARG A 156 9.16 -12.87 13.09
CA ARG A 156 8.08 -13.54 12.35
C ARG A 156 7.31 -12.59 11.44
N GLN A 157 7.29 -11.30 11.74
CA GLN A 157 6.58 -10.28 10.95
C GLN A 157 7.44 -9.72 9.82
N MET A 158 8.75 -9.76 10.01
CA MET A 158 9.73 -9.12 9.15
C MET A 158 10.16 -9.97 7.97
N ILE A 159 9.98 -11.28 8.08
CA ILE A 159 10.27 -12.22 7.01
C ILE A 159 8.92 -12.53 6.35
N PRO A 160 8.66 -12.06 5.11
CA PRO A 160 7.42 -12.35 4.39
C PRO A 160 7.23 -13.85 4.08
N SER A 161 8.18 -14.69 4.47
CA SER A 161 8.08 -16.13 4.27
C SER A 161 7.03 -16.71 5.22
N ALA A 162 6.00 -17.25 4.59
CA ALA A 162 5.19 -18.38 4.99
C ALA A 162 3.79 -18.04 5.51
N LYS A 163 2.82 -18.29 4.62
CA LYS A 163 1.44 -18.71 4.87
C LYS A 163 0.72 -17.93 5.98
N GLN A 164 -0.32 -17.17 5.60
CA GLN A 164 -1.32 -16.60 6.52
C GLN A 164 -1.52 -17.50 7.74
N VAL A 165 -1.17 -16.98 8.92
CA VAL A 165 -1.37 -17.69 10.18
C VAL A 165 -2.86 -17.97 10.29
N ARG A 166 -3.25 -19.25 10.21
CA ARG A 166 -4.66 -19.62 10.37
C ARG A 166 -5.09 -19.32 11.80
N LEU A 167 -6.01 -18.39 11.97
CA LEU A 167 -6.63 -18.12 13.26
C LEU A 167 -7.70 -19.18 13.50
N HIS A 168 -7.49 -20.02 14.52
CA HIS A 168 -8.41 -21.09 14.89
C HIS A 168 -8.82 -22.01 13.72
N GLY A 169 -7.88 -22.27 12.80
CA GLY A 169 -8.10 -23.12 11.63
C GLY A 169 -8.78 -22.43 10.44
N ARG A 170 -9.20 -21.15 10.56
CA ARG A 170 -9.74 -20.34 9.46
C ARG A 170 -8.66 -19.44 8.87
N ARG A 171 -8.79 -19.11 7.57
CA ARG A 171 -7.98 -18.06 6.95
C ARG A 171 -8.47 -16.71 7.50
N PRO A 172 -7.56 -15.83 7.97
CA PRO A 172 -7.95 -14.50 8.43
C PRO A 172 -8.63 -13.72 7.30
N THR A 173 -9.66 -12.95 7.64
CA THR A 173 -10.26 -11.98 6.72
C THR A 173 -9.39 -10.73 6.64
N LEU A 174 -9.58 -9.88 5.62
CA LEU A 174 -8.88 -8.58 5.55
C LEU A 174 -9.13 -7.71 6.78
N LEU A 175 -10.34 -7.80 7.37
CA LEU A 175 -10.66 -7.09 8.60
C LEU A 175 -9.84 -7.63 9.77
N ASP A 176 -9.69 -8.96 9.90
CA ASP A 176 -8.86 -9.55 10.94
C ASP A 176 -7.39 -9.12 10.79
N GLU A 177 -6.88 -9.07 9.57
CA GLU A 177 -5.52 -8.61 9.27
C GLU A 177 -5.32 -7.13 9.64
N ASP A 178 -6.26 -6.26 9.26
CA ASP A 178 -6.26 -4.84 9.63
C ASP A 178 -6.27 -4.69 11.15
N LYS A 179 -7.17 -5.39 11.85
CA LYS A 179 -7.28 -5.35 13.32
C LYS A 179 -5.96 -5.74 13.98
N MET A 180 -5.36 -6.85 13.55
CA MET A 180 -4.08 -7.29 14.07
C MET A 180 -2.96 -6.28 13.82
N ALA A 181 -2.97 -5.57 12.70
CA ALA A 181 -1.97 -4.53 12.44
C ALA A 181 -2.11 -3.34 13.38
N PHE A 182 -3.33 -2.87 13.64
CA PHE A 182 -3.57 -1.80 14.61
C PHE A 182 -3.23 -2.22 16.05
N GLU A 183 -3.43 -3.49 16.41
CA GLU A 183 -2.97 -3.98 17.71
C GLU A 183 -1.44 -3.97 17.83
N ARG A 184 -0.73 -4.36 16.76
CA ARG A 184 0.73 -4.45 16.75
C ARG A 184 1.42 -3.10 16.77
N ILE A 185 0.88 -2.09 16.10
CA ILE A 185 1.46 -0.74 16.11
C ILE A 185 1.39 -0.10 17.51
N CYS A 186 0.48 -0.57 18.36
CA CYS A 186 0.38 -0.18 19.77
C CYS A 186 1.42 -0.88 20.68
N TYR A 187 2.18 -1.86 20.18
CA TYR A 187 3.18 -2.57 20.98
C TYR A 187 4.42 -1.74 21.28
N ARG A 188 5.02 -2.07 22.43
CA ARG A 188 6.36 -1.62 22.78
C ARG A 188 7.38 -2.65 22.29
N TYR A 189 8.29 -2.24 21.41
CA TYR A 189 9.37 -3.12 20.96
C TYR A 189 10.49 -3.23 21.99
N PRO A 190 11.16 -4.39 22.10
CA PRO A 190 12.11 -4.67 23.17
C PRO A 190 13.41 -3.88 22.98
N GLN A 191 14.00 -3.44 24.07
CA GLN A 191 15.35 -2.88 24.07
C GLN A 191 16.36 -4.00 23.85
N SER A 192 16.74 -4.23 22.58
CA SER A 192 17.67 -5.29 22.19
C SER A 192 19.11 -4.75 22.04
N SER A 193 20.12 -5.59 22.27
CA SER A 193 21.53 -5.23 22.07
C SER A 193 21.92 -5.16 20.58
N GLU A 194 22.97 -4.40 20.22
CA GLU A 194 23.44 -4.33 18.82
C GLU A 194 23.84 -5.72 18.29
N ASN A 195 24.48 -6.55 19.10
CA ASN A 195 24.87 -7.92 18.74
C ASN A 195 23.67 -8.83 18.45
N GLU A 196 22.58 -8.73 19.21
CA GLU A 196 21.36 -9.52 18.95
C GLU A 196 20.68 -9.11 17.66
N ILE A 197 20.60 -7.80 17.39
CA ILE A 197 20.04 -7.26 16.15
C ILE A 197 20.94 -7.67 14.98
N GLU A 198 22.25 -7.53 15.10
CA GLU A 198 23.20 -8.00 14.09
C GLU A 198 23.01 -9.49 13.81
N ASN A 199 22.99 -10.34 14.84
CA ASN A 199 22.81 -11.78 14.67
C ASN A 199 21.45 -12.13 14.07
N LEU A 200 20.42 -11.33 14.33
CA LEU A 200 19.10 -11.47 13.71
C LEU A 200 19.16 -11.26 12.19
N PHE A 201 19.92 -10.28 11.72
CA PHE A 201 19.99 -9.90 10.30
C PHE A 201 21.21 -10.46 9.55
N LYS A 202 22.25 -10.94 10.24
CA LYS A 202 23.49 -11.48 9.64
C LYS A 202 23.25 -12.64 8.67
N ASN A 203 22.21 -13.43 8.90
CA ASN A 203 21.83 -14.54 8.03
C ASN A 203 21.09 -14.08 6.75
N ASP A 204 20.64 -12.82 6.71
CA ASP A 204 19.94 -12.21 5.58
C ASP A 204 20.82 -11.19 4.82
N THR A 205 22.02 -10.86 5.30
CA THR A 205 22.86 -9.74 4.80
C THR A 205 23.80 -10.06 3.63
N SER A 206 23.71 -11.21 2.98
CA SER A 206 24.69 -11.60 1.94
C SER A 206 24.62 -10.80 0.63
N TYR A 207 23.73 -9.80 0.52
CA TYR A 207 23.60 -8.98 -0.68
C TYR A 207 23.37 -7.49 -0.38
N PHE A 208 24.46 -6.79 -0.03
CA PHE A 208 24.48 -5.32 0.05
C PHE A 208 24.31 -4.69 -1.35
N ILE A 209 23.08 -4.28 -1.68
CA ILE A 209 22.80 -3.28 -2.72
C ILE A 209 22.72 -1.88 -2.06
N GLU A 210 23.04 -0.84 -2.84
CA GLU A 210 23.20 0.57 -2.51
C GLU A 210 21.97 1.29 -1.88
N PHE A 211 21.51 0.90 -0.68
CA PHE A 211 20.54 1.73 0.07
C PHE A 211 21.04 3.16 0.27
N SER A 212 22.36 3.34 0.41
CA SER A 212 23.04 4.64 0.39
C SER A 212 22.67 5.49 -0.83
N ALA A 213 22.65 4.91 -2.04
CA ALA A 213 22.31 5.64 -3.26
C ALA A 213 20.83 6.07 -3.24
N THR A 214 19.93 5.21 -2.78
CA THR A 214 18.51 5.55 -2.59
C THR A 214 18.32 6.69 -1.59
N CYS A 215 18.97 6.62 -0.42
CA CYS A 215 18.92 7.68 0.58
C CYS A 215 19.45 9.01 0.02
N LYS A 216 20.61 9.00 -0.66
CA LYS A 216 21.19 10.18 -1.30
C LYS A 216 20.25 10.78 -2.35
N LYS A 217 19.61 9.95 -3.18
CA LYS A 217 18.59 10.39 -4.14
C LYS A 217 17.39 11.00 -3.43
N ALA A 218 16.84 10.35 -2.41
CA ALA A 218 15.69 10.84 -1.66
C ALA A 218 15.97 12.17 -0.94
N ASP A 219 17.17 12.35 -0.40
CA ASP A 219 17.61 13.62 0.19
C ASP A 219 17.80 14.72 -0.86
N ALA A 220 18.43 14.39 -2.00
CA ALA A 220 18.56 15.34 -3.10
C ALA A 220 17.21 15.82 -3.63
N ILE A 221 16.20 14.94 -3.69
CA ILE A 221 14.83 15.31 -4.04
C ILE A 221 14.24 16.26 -2.98
N SER A 222 14.43 15.97 -1.70
CA SER A 222 13.86 16.78 -0.62
C SER A 222 14.41 18.21 -0.55
N ARG A 223 15.59 18.46 -1.14
CA ARG A 223 16.20 19.79 -1.27
C ARG A 223 15.71 20.59 -2.48
N LYS A 224 14.86 20.03 -3.35
CA LYS A 224 14.31 20.76 -4.51
C LYS A 224 13.31 21.81 -4.03
N GLN A 225 13.44 23.03 -4.57
CA GLN A 225 12.57 24.16 -4.20
C GLN A 225 11.13 23.96 -4.68
N ARG A 226 10.96 23.48 -5.93
CA ARG A 226 9.65 23.25 -6.55
C ARG A 226 8.98 21.99 -6.02
N VAL A 227 7.76 22.12 -5.51
CA VAL A 227 6.92 21.00 -5.04
C VAL A 227 6.68 20.01 -6.19
N GLU A 228 6.46 20.54 -7.40
CA GLU A 228 6.21 19.76 -8.60
C GLU A 228 7.30 18.73 -8.90
N ASP A 229 8.55 19.17 -8.83
CA ASP A 229 9.71 18.34 -9.10
C ASP A 229 9.87 17.28 -8.00
N ARG A 230 9.58 17.64 -6.74
CA ARG A 230 9.64 16.68 -5.63
C ARG A 230 8.64 15.55 -5.81
N ILE A 231 7.39 15.86 -6.14
CA ILE A 231 6.34 14.86 -6.36
C ILE A 231 6.74 13.92 -7.50
N ARG A 232 7.08 14.47 -8.68
CA ARG A 232 7.49 13.67 -9.85
C ARG A 232 8.68 12.76 -9.55
N MET A 233 9.73 13.31 -8.94
CA MET A 233 10.94 12.54 -8.66
C MET A 233 10.74 11.50 -7.56
N ARG A 234 9.92 11.77 -6.53
CA ARG A 234 9.58 10.77 -5.50
C ARG A 234 8.74 9.64 -6.06
N ASP A 235 7.76 9.95 -6.90
CA ASP A 235 6.93 8.93 -7.51
C ASP A 235 7.78 8.02 -8.40
N MET A 236 8.64 8.59 -9.26
CA MET A 236 9.61 7.83 -10.04
C MET A 236 10.57 7.00 -9.18
N LEU A 237 11.04 7.54 -8.05
CA LEU A 237 11.90 6.80 -7.13
C LEU A 237 11.12 5.62 -6.52
N LEU A 238 9.88 5.81 -6.08
CA LEU A 238 9.02 4.75 -5.56
C LEU A 238 8.77 3.65 -6.59
N PHE A 239 8.54 4.01 -7.86
CA PHE A 239 8.45 3.04 -8.95
C PHE A 239 9.76 2.27 -9.13
N SER A 240 10.92 2.93 -9.09
CA SER A 240 12.22 2.27 -9.28
C SER A 240 12.61 1.32 -8.14
N LEU A 241 12.06 1.53 -6.95
CA LEU A 241 12.23 0.63 -5.81
C LEU A 241 11.28 -0.56 -6.03
N HIS A 242 11.67 -1.56 -6.82
CA HIS A 242 10.94 -2.83 -6.95
C HIS A 242 11.47 -3.91 -5.99
N ASP A 243 10.58 -4.77 -5.48
CA ASP A 243 10.90 -5.88 -4.57
C ASP A 243 11.45 -7.09 -5.35
N ASN A 244 12.72 -7.02 -5.74
CA ASN A 244 13.37 -8.18 -6.36
C ASN A 244 13.92 -9.19 -5.33
N ASP A 245 13.80 -8.93 -4.02
CA ASP A 245 14.35 -9.83 -2.99
C ASP A 245 13.59 -9.72 -1.65
N ALA A 246 13.01 -10.83 -1.19
CA ALA A 246 12.22 -10.92 0.05
C ALA A 246 13.07 -10.62 1.31
N THR A 247 14.39 -10.82 1.26
CA THR A 247 15.31 -10.55 2.39
C THR A 247 15.63 -9.05 2.54
N ARG A 248 15.48 -8.25 1.47
CA ARG A 248 15.66 -6.78 1.50
C ARG A 248 14.41 -6.02 1.93
N SER A 249 13.35 -6.74 2.26
CA SER A 249 11.99 -6.22 2.41
C SER A 249 11.89 -5.14 3.48
N TYR A 250 12.57 -5.27 4.63
CA TYR A 250 12.35 -4.31 5.71
C TYR A 250 12.97 -2.93 5.49
N ILE A 251 14.25 -2.83 5.13
CA ILE A 251 14.86 -1.51 4.86
C ILE A 251 14.13 -0.85 3.69
N ASN A 252 13.80 -1.62 2.64
CA ASN A 252 12.99 -1.11 1.54
C ASN A 252 11.63 -0.61 2.01
N PHE A 253 10.95 -1.37 2.88
CA PHE A 253 9.70 -0.94 3.50
C PHE A 253 9.88 0.39 4.22
N VAL A 254 10.86 0.52 5.14
CA VAL A 254 11.07 1.78 5.88
C VAL A 254 11.36 2.94 4.92
N LEU A 255 12.26 2.75 3.94
CA LEU A 255 12.60 3.79 2.98
C LEU A 255 11.41 4.18 2.09
N ARG A 256 10.67 3.21 1.56
CA ARG A 256 9.47 3.47 0.75
C ARG A 256 8.40 4.18 1.56
N SER A 257 8.16 3.76 2.79
CA SER A 257 7.18 4.39 3.67
C SER A 257 7.55 5.85 3.94
N ILE A 258 8.83 6.15 4.22
CA ILE A 258 9.30 7.54 4.38
C ILE A 258 9.10 8.35 3.09
N ILE A 259 9.47 7.80 1.93
CA ILE A 259 9.33 8.50 0.65
C ILE A 259 7.85 8.72 0.30
N ALA A 260 6.99 7.74 0.60
CA ALA A 260 5.54 7.80 0.39
C ALA A 260 4.86 8.82 1.31
N ILE A 261 5.24 8.89 2.58
CA ILE A 261 4.77 9.90 3.53
C ILE A 261 5.16 11.30 3.02
N ARG A 262 6.42 11.50 2.63
CA ARG A 262 6.86 12.78 2.05
C ARG A 262 6.16 13.10 0.72
N PHE A 263 5.83 12.10 -0.09
CA PHE A 263 5.02 12.29 -1.30
C PHE A 263 3.61 12.79 -0.92
N ALA A 264 2.94 12.16 0.05
CA ALA A 264 1.60 12.54 0.49
C ALA A 264 1.57 13.99 1.00
N GLN A 265 2.56 14.37 1.80
CA GLN A 265 2.71 15.74 2.33
C GLN A 265 2.84 16.76 1.20
N ASP A 266 3.74 16.55 0.23
CA ASP A 266 3.89 17.45 -0.90
C ASP A 266 2.63 17.45 -1.79
N TYR A 267 2.07 16.28 -2.09
CA TYR A 267 0.88 16.14 -2.93
C TYR A 267 -0.34 16.84 -2.31
N SER A 268 -0.50 16.81 -0.99
CA SER A 268 -1.59 17.53 -0.32
C SER A 268 -1.50 19.05 -0.48
N SER A 269 -0.28 19.60 -0.56
CA SER A 269 -0.04 21.04 -0.72
C SER A 269 -0.31 21.58 -2.14
N TRP A 270 -0.53 20.68 -3.09
CA TRP A 270 -0.68 21.02 -4.51
C TRP A 270 -2.13 21.37 -4.88
N SER A 271 -2.29 22.30 -5.83
CA SER A 271 -3.60 22.72 -6.34
C SER A 271 -4.30 21.58 -7.09
N MET A 272 -5.63 21.62 -7.16
CA MET A 272 -6.40 20.63 -7.91
C MET A 272 -6.11 20.67 -9.42
N GLY A 273 -5.84 21.85 -9.98
CA GLY A 273 -5.43 21.99 -11.38
C GLY A 273 -4.10 21.29 -11.67
N ASP A 274 -3.10 21.51 -10.83
CA ASP A 274 -1.78 20.87 -10.98
C ASP A 274 -1.85 19.35 -10.83
N LYS A 275 -2.67 18.85 -9.90
CA LYS A 275 -2.93 17.41 -9.74
C LYS A 275 -3.52 16.79 -11.00
N LYS A 276 -4.50 17.45 -11.65
CA LYS A 276 -5.09 16.98 -12.91
C LYS A 276 -4.03 16.92 -14.02
N THR A 277 -3.25 17.98 -14.19
CA THR A 277 -2.17 18.06 -15.19
C THR A 277 -1.10 17.00 -14.94
N TYR A 278 -0.72 16.79 -13.67
CA TYR A 278 0.20 15.75 -13.27
C TYR A 278 -0.29 14.36 -13.65
N VAL A 279 -1.53 14.01 -13.31
CA VAL A 279 -2.11 12.68 -13.60
C VAL A 279 -2.21 12.45 -15.11
N LYS A 280 -2.61 13.46 -15.91
CA LYS A 280 -2.59 13.36 -17.38
C LYS A 280 -1.16 13.12 -17.92
N GLY A 281 -0.17 13.86 -17.43
CA GLY A 281 1.22 13.67 -17.83
C GLY A 281 1.78 12.30 -17.44
N LEU A 282 1.39 11.81 -16.26
CA LEU A 282 1.75 10.49 -15.75
C LEU A 282 1.16 9.39 -16.65
N PHE A 283 -0.13 9.53 -17.02
CA PHE A 283 -0.81 8.63 -17.94
C PHE A 283 -0.09 8.54 -19.29
N SER A 284 0.17 9.68 -19.93
CA SER A 284 0.85 9.72 -21.23
C SER A 284 2.23 9.05 -21.18
N LYS A 285 2.95 9.18 -20.06
CA LYS A 285 4.28 8.60 -19.89
C LYS A 285 4.26 7.10 -19.63
N TYR A 286 3.40 6.60 -18.75
CA TYR A 286 3.39 5.18 -18.38
C TYR A 286 2.60 4.30 -19.34
N TYR A 287 1.65 4.88 -20.08
CA TYR A 287 0.80 4.18 -21.04
C TYR A 287 1.12 4.57 -22.49
N GLU A 288 2.30 5.13 -22.75
CA GLU A 288 2.71 5.61 -24.09
C GLU A 288 2.50 4.53 -25.17
N LEU A 289 2.92 3.29 -24.90
CA LEU A 289 2.77 2.17 -25.83
C LEU A 289 1.29 1.84 -26.10
N GLN A 290 0.46 1.71 -25.07
CA GLN A 290 -0.96 1.39 -25.20
C GLN A 290 -1.73 2.52 -25.89
N ILE A 291 -1.38 3.78 -25.60
CA ILE A 291 -1.94 4.95 -26.28
C ILE A 291 -1.59 4.89 -27.77
N GLY A 292 -0.34 4.57 -28.11
CA GLY A 292 0.12 4.35 -29.48
C GLY A 292 -0.67 3.25 -30.19
N GLU A 293 -0.79 2.07 -29.56
CA GLU A 293 -1.54 0.94 -30.10
C GLU A 293 -3.01 1.27 -30.36
N ILE A 294 -3.70 1.91 -29.40
CA ILE A 294 -5.09 2.35 -29.56
C ILE A 294 -5.19 3.37 -30.70
N SER A 295 -4.22 4.29 -30.80
CA SER A 295 -4.19 5.32 -31.83
C SER A 295 -3.94 4.76 -33.23
N HIS A 296 -3.22 3.65 -33.35
CA HIS A 296 -3.00 2.97 -34.63
C HIS A 296 -4.16 2.06 -35.03
N GLN A 297 -4.85 1.43 -34.07
CA GLN A 297 -5.91 0.45 -34.34
C GLN A 297 -7.30 1.07 -34.52
N TYR A 298 -7.55 2.25 -33.92
CA TYR A 298 -8.88 2.86 -33.89
C TYR A 298 -8.82 4.33 -34.35
N ALA A 299 -9.90 4.80 -34.95
CA ALA A 299 -10.05 6.18 -35.42
C ALA A 299 -11.33 6.84 -34.87
N GLY A 300 -11.39 8.18 -34.93
CA GLY A 300 -12.57 8.97 -34.55
C GLY A 300 -13.05 8.71 -33.12
N ASN A 301 -14.37 8.59 -32.97
CA ASN A 301 -15.03 8.46 -31.66
C ASN A 301 -14.64 7.18 -30.92
N GLU A 302 -14.35 6.08 -31.63
CA GLU A 302 -13.96 4.82 -30.99
C GLU A 302 -12.57 4.94 -30.34
N ARG A 303 -11.62 5.63 -30.99
CA ARG A 303 -10.31 5.95 -30.40
C ARG A 303 -10.48 6.75 -29.12
N LYS A 304 -11.27 7.84 -29.17
CA LYS A 304 -11.55 8.69 -28.01
C LYS A 304 -12.15 7.90 -26.85
N ARG A 305 -13.18 7.08 -27.13
CA ARG A 305 -13.84 6.22 -26.13
C ARG A 305 -12.87 5.26 -25.46
N ARG A 306 -11.97 4.62 -26.22
CA ARG A 306 -10.98 3.69 -25.68
C ARG A 306 -9.90 4.38 -24.86
N LEU A 307 -9.39 5.52 -25.33
CA LEU A 307 -8.43 6.33 -24.56
C LEU A 307 -9.05 6.84 -23.26
N ALA A 308 -10.30 7.31 -23.30
CA ALA A 308 -11.04 7.72 -22.11
C ALA A 308 -11.23 6.56 -21.12
N LYS A 309 -11.61 5.37 -21.60
CA LYS A 309 -11.74 4.17 -20.76
C LYS A 309 -10.39 3.79 -20.12
N LEU A 310 -9.30 3.83 -20.89
CA LEU A 310 -7.96 3.52 -20.39
C LEU A 310 -7.50 4.55 -19.34
N PHE A 311 -7.73 5.85 -19.61
CA PHE A 311 -7.43 6.93 -18.67
C PHE A 311 -8.25 6.81 -17.38
N LYS A 312 -9.55 6.49 -17.46
CA LYS A 312 -10.41 6.26 -16.30
C LYS A 312 -9.86 5.15 -15.40
N THR A 313 -9.47 4.02 -15.99
CA THR A 313 -8.85 2.91 -15.25
C THR A 313 -7.55 3.33 -14.56
N PHE A 314 -6.67 4.03 -15.29
CA PHE A 314 -5.42 4.55 -14.74
C PHE A 314 -5.65 5.53 -13.59
N LYS A 315 -6.54 6.52 -13.79
CA LYS A 315 -6.92 7.52 -12.79
C LYS A 315 -7.41 6.85 -11.52
N GLY A 316 -8.32 5.87 -11.63
CA GLY A 316 -8.83 5.12 -10.48
C GLY A 316 -7.74 4.30 -9.75
N GLN A 317 -6.77 3.72 -10.46
CA GLN A 317 -5.62 3.04 -9.82
C GLN A 317 -4.72 4.05 -9.08
N HIS A 318 -4.38 5.15 -9.74
CA HIS A 318 -3.55 6.19 -9.15
C HIS A 318 -4.20 6.82 -7.91
N GLU A 319 -5.50 7.11 -7.95
CA GLU A 319 -6.26 7.61 -6.80
C GLU A 319 -6.18 6.66 -5.60
N LYS A 320 -6.31 5.34 -5.81
CA LYS A 320 -6.15 4.35 -4.74
C LYS A 320 -4.74 4.38 -4.13
N VAL A 321 -3.70 4.52 -4.94
CA VAL A 321 -2.31 4.64 -4.48
C VAL A 321 -2.12 5.92 -3.67
N VAL A 322 -2.61 7.06 -4.15
CA VAL A 322 -2.55 8.34 -3.44
C VAL A 322 -3.28 8.24 -2.10
N THR A 323 -4.48 7.65 -2.07
CA THR A 323 -5.25 7.41 -0.85
C THR A 323 -4.48 6.54 0.15
N ALA A 324 -3.85 5.45 -0.30
CA ALA A 324 -3.04 4.62 0.58
C ALA A 324 -1.83 5.36 1.16
N ARG A 325 -1.17 6.22 0.37
CA ARG A 325 -0.07 7.09 0.86
C ARG A 325 -0.55 8.12 1.88
N ASN A 326 -1.73 8.70 1.66
CA ASN A 326 -2.35 9.64 2.61
C ASN A 326 -2.74 8.94 3.92
N HIS A 327 -3.30 7.73 3.85
CA HIS A 327 -3.55 6.90 5.03
C HIS A 327 -2.26 6.64 5.81
N LEU A 328 -1.17 6.33 5.12
CA LEU A 328 0.14 6.10 5.75
C LEU A 328 0.67 7.36 6.45
N ASP A 329 0.52 8.55 5.85
CA ASP A 329 0.88 9.83 6.49
C ASP A 329 0.02 10.09 7.75
N ARG A 330 -1.28 9.86 7.69
CA ARG A 330 -2.18 10.00 8.87
C ARG A 330 -1.79 9.06 10.00
N LEU A 331 -1.58 7.77 9.69
CA LEU A 331 -1.10 6.79 10.67
C LEU A 331 0.26 7.19 11.26
N TYR A 332 1.15 7.77 10.45
CA TYR A 332 2.44 8.25 10.94
C TYR A 332 2.31 9.41 11.93
N ARG A 333 1.38 10.36 11.72
CA ARG A 333 1.11 11.45 12.70
C ARG A 333 0.61 10.90 14.04
N ILE A 334 -0.20 9.84 13.99
CA ILE A 334 -0.79 9.20 15.17
C ILE A 334 0.23 8.34 15.92
N PHE A 335 0.95 7.45 15.22
CA PHE A 335 1.79 6.39 15.83
C PHE A 335 3.30 6.65 15.72
N GLY A 336 3.73 7.61 14.91
CA GLY A 336 5.13 7.97 14.70
C GLY A 336 5.96 6.78 14.23
N THR A 337 7.15 6.61 14.82
CA THR A 337 8.12 5.58 14.42
C THR A 337 7.65 4.14 14.60
N ALA A 338 6.60 3.90 15.40
CA ALA A 338 6.03 2.56 15.58
C ALA A 338 5.50 1.99 14.25
N LEU A 339 5.01 2.86 13.36
CA LEU A 339 4.55 2.50 12.01
C LEU A 339 5.63 1.77 11.21
N PHE A 340 6.89 2.19 11.35
CA PHE A 340 8.02 1.59 10.62
C PHE A 340 8.46 0.24 11.19
N LEU A 341 7.86 -0.24 12.28
CA LEU A 341 8.23 -1.51 12.88
C LEU A 341 7.37 -2.68 12.40
N ASP A 342 6.31 -2.40 11.62
CA ASP A 342 5.39 -3.40 11.11
C ASP A 342 5.28 -3.32 9.58
N PRO A 343 5.85 -4.28 8.82
CA PRO A 343 5.77 -4.31 7.36
C PRO A 343 4.36 -4.47 6.79
N PHE A 344 3.34 -4.75 7.61
CA PHE A 344 1.94 -4.76 7.13
C PHE A 344 1.54 -3.46 6.44
N TRP A 345 2.10 -2.34 6.89
CA TRP A 345 1.85 -1.01 6.33
C TRP A 345 2.59 -0.77 5.01
N GLN A 346 3.28 -1.78 4.48
CA GLN A 346 4.00 -1.68 3.22
C GLN A 346 3.02 -1.41 2.08
N LEU A 347 3.26 -0.28 1.38
CA LEU A 347 2.57 0.00 0.13
C LEU A 347 3.05 -0.98 -0.95
N SER A 348 2.11 -1.49 -1.72
CA SER A 348 2.39 -2.28 -2.91
C SER A 348 3.28 -1.53 -3.90
N THR A 349 4.12 -2.28 -4.61
CA THR A 349 4.99 -1.71 -5.63
C THR A 349 4.17 -1.30 -6.85
N GLY A 350 4.35 -0.06 -7.31
CA GLY A 350 3.74 0.41 -8.54
C GLY A 350 2.36 1.05 -8.36
N LEU A 351 1.44 0.75 -9.29
CA LEU A 351 0.07 1.28 -9.32
C LEU A 351 -0.95 0.41 -8.59
N GLU A 352 -0.50 -0.71 -8.02
CA GLU A 352 -1.35 -1.52 -7.15
C GLU A 352 -1.49 -0.78 -5.81
N ALA A 353 -2.70 -0.74 -5.26
CA ALA A 353 -2.95 -0.27 -3.91
C ALA A 353 -3.03 -1.46 -2.95
N PRO A 354 -2.57 -1.31 -1.69
CA PRO A 354 -2.69 -2.37 -0.71
C PRO A 354 -4.16 -2.74 -0.51
N LYS A 355 -4.42 -4.04 -0.33
CA LYS A 355 -5.76 -4.55 -0.09
C LYS A 355 -6.07 -4.41 1.41
N HIS A 356 -7.05 -3.57 1.72
CA HIS A 356 -7.57 -3.38 3.07
C HIS A 356 -9.07 -3.67 3.13
N SER A 357 -9.60 -3.89 4.32
CA SER A 357 -11.05 -4.02 4.51
C SER A 357 -11.78 -2.71 4.19
N LYS A 358 -13.08 -2.80 3.90
CA LYS A 358 -13.94 -1.62 3.72
C LYS A 358 -14.01 -0.73 4.97
N ALA A 359 -13.73 -1.29 6.16
CA ALA A 359 -13.72 -0.55 7.41
C ALA A 359 -12.40 0.22 7.65
N PHE A 360 -11.32 -0.10 6.93
CA PHE A 360 -10.00 0.47 7.17
C PHE A 360 -9.95 2.00 7.13
N GLY A 361 -10.47 2.60 6.06
CA GLY A 361 -10.52 4.06 5.94
C GLY A 361 -11.37 4.71 7.05
N LYS A 362 -12.43 4.03 7.52
CA LYS A 362 -13.27 4.49 8.63
C LYS A 362 -12.53 4.39 9.97
N MET A 363 -11.78 3.33 10.20
CA MET A 363 -10.93 3.19 11.41
C MET A 363 -9.90 4.31 11.48
N ILE A 364 -9.24 4.64 10.37
CA ILE A 364 -8.27 5.75 10.34
C ILE A 364 -8.95 7.09 10.59
N ALA A 365 -10.09 7.36 9.94
CA ALA A 365 -10.81 8.62 10.10
C ALA A 365 -11.29 8.84 11.54
N LEU A 366 -11.85 7.81 12.17
CA LEU A 366 -12.27 7.88 13.58
C LEU A 366 -11.06 8.05 14.53
N LEU A 367 -9.96 7.34 14.26
CA LEU A 367 -8.72 7.54 15.03
C LEU A 367 -8.20 8.97 14.91
N GLU A 368 -8.24 9.56 13.71
CA GLU A 368 -7.82 10.94 13.48
C GLU A 368 -8.74 11.93 14.21
N GLU A 369 -10.06 11.74 14.13
CA GLU A 369 -11.05 12.54 14.87
C GLU A 369 -10.82 12.51 16.39
N ASP A 370 -10.55 11.33 16.96
CA ASP A 370 -10.28 11.16 18.39
C ASP A 370 -8.90 11.70 18.80
N MET A 371 -7.88 11.55 17.95
CA MET A 371 -6.48 11.85 18.28
C MET A 371 -6.06 13.28 17.95
N ASP A 372 -6.68 13.94 16.98
CA ASP A 372 -6.34 15.31 16.57
C ASP A 372 -6.50 16.33 17.71
N PRO A 373 -7.63 16.36 18.46
CA PRO A 373 -7.78 17.23 19.62
C PRO A 373 -6.71 16.97 20.69
N VAL A 374 -6.33 15.70 20.88
CA VAL A 374 -5.28 15.29 21.82
C VAL A 374 -3.91 15.82 21.35
N ILE A 375 -3.60 15.69 20.07
CA ILE A 375 -2.36 16.18 19.47
C ILE A 375 -2.27 17.70 19.58
N GLN A 376 -3.37 18.42 19.27
CA GLN A 376 -3.46 19.88 19.39
C GLN A 376 -3.25 20.32 20.84
N LYS A 377 -3.96 19.72 21.79
CA LYS A 377 -3.80 19.98 23.23
C LYS A 377 -2.36 19.81 23.70
N ILE A 378 -1.69 18.70 23.33
CA ILE A 378 -0.29 18.47 23.69
C ILE A 378 0.64 19.54 23.08
N ALA A 379 0.37 19.96 21.85
CA ALA A 379 1.16 21.00 21.19
C ALA A 379 0.99 22.37 21.86
N GLU A 380 -0.24 22.71 22.27
CA GLU A 380 -0.55 23.94 23.00
C GLU A 380 0.07 23.95 24.40
N VAL A 381 -0.03 22.86 25.16
CA VAL A 381 0.66 22.69 26.45
C VAL A 381 2.15 23.00 26.30
N LYS A 382 2.82 22.38 25.32
CA LYS A 382 4.27 22.59 25.08
C LYS A 382 4.60 24.02 24.65
N ARG A 383 3.72 24.68 23.90
CA ARG A 383 3.91 26.09 23.52
C ARG A 383 3.77 27.00 24.72
N PHE A 384 2.78 26.74 25.57
CA PHE A 384 2.55 27.48 26.81
C PHE A 384 3.71 27.30 27.79
N GLU A 385 4.15 26.06 28.03
CA GLU A 385 5.34 25.75 28.86
C GLU A 385 6.57 26.55 28.40
N ARG A 386 6.82 26.57 27.09
CA ARG A 386 7.93 27.36 26.52
C ARG A 386 7.72 28.87 26.71
N ALA A 387 6.50 29.37 26.52
CA ALA A 387 6.19 30.77 26.72
C ALA A 387 6.42 31.20 28.18
N VAL A 388 6.06 30.35 29.14
CA VAL A 388 6.35 30.54 30.57
C VAL A 388 7.85 30.55 30.84
N GLU A 389 8.60 29.59 30.28
CA GLU A 389 10.07 29.54 30.40
C GLU A 389 10.74 30.79 29.81
N GLU A 390 10.21 31.33 28.72
CA GLU A 390 10.66 32.55 28.07
C GLU A 390 10.18 33.83 28.77
N GLY A 391 9.31 33.71 29.79
CA GLY A 391 8.72 34.84 30.52
C GLY A 391 7.71 35.65 29.70
N THR A 392 7.15 35.05 28.65
CA THR A 392 6.15 35.66 27.75
C THR A 392 4.71 35.29 28.07
N ALA A 393 4.49 34.32 28.96
CA ALA A 393 3.18 33.94 29.49
C ALA A 393 3.19 33.90 31.03
N ASP A 394 2.06 34.19 31.67
CA ASP A 394 1.90 34.09 33.12
C ASP A 394 1.73 32.61 33.51
N PRO A 395 2.56 32.03 34.39
CA PRO A 395 2.38 30.66 34.86
C PRO A 395 1.04 30.41 35.58
N ASN A 396 0.32 31.46 35.98
CA ASN A 396 -1.00 31.36 36.61
C ASN A 396 -2.17 31.47 35.60
N GLU A 397 -1.89 31.77 34.34
CA GLU A 397 -2.91 31.75 33.30
C GLU A 397 -3.22 30.30 32.94
N GLU A 398 -4.48 29.86 33.11
CA GLU A 398 -4.91 28.54 32.64
C GLU A 398 -5.26 28.63 31.15
N PRO A 399 -4.47 28.02 30.25
CA PRO A 399 -4.83 27.95 28.84
C PRO A 399 -6.12 27.14 28.64
N GLU A 400 -7.02 27.68 27.81
CA GLU A 400 -8.18 26.93 27.33
C GLU A 400 -7.73 25.83 26.36
N TYR A 401 -8.01 24.58 26.71
CA TYR A 401 -7.71 23.44 25.87
C TYR A 401 -8.99 22.86 25.26
N PRO A 402 -8.92 22.23 24.08
CA PRO A 402 -10.04 21.47 23.56
C PRO A 402 -10.42 20.34 24.55
N GLU A 403 -11.72 20.04 24.62
CA GLU A 403 -12.18 18.81 25.26
C GLU A 403 -11.60 17.62 24.50
N VAL A 404 -11.03 16.66 25.24
CA VAL A 404 -10.37 15.49 24.68
C VAL A 404 -11.03 14.23 25.18
N ASN A 405 -11.20 13.26 24.29
CA ASN A 405 -11.60 11.91 24.66
C ASN A 405 -10.52 11.29 25.56
N GLU A 406 -10.88 10.93 26.79
CA GLU A 406 -9.94 10.40 27.80
C GLU A 406 -9.25 9.12 27.31
N ASN A 407 -9.97 8.26 26.60
CA ASN A 407 -9.42 7.02 26.03
C ASN A 407 -8.38 7.31 24.94
N ALA A 408 -8.63 8.31 24.10
CA ALA A 408 -7.70 8.78 23.08
C ALA A 408 -6.45 9.40 23.73
N TYR A 409 -6.62 10.18 24.80
CA TYR A 409 -5.51 10.73 25.59
C TYR A 409 -4.64 9.60 26.17
N LEU A 410 -5.24 8.61 26.81
CA LEU A 410 -4.52 7.44 27.35
C LEU A 410 -3.83 6.63 26.25
N LEU A 411 -4.43 6.49 25.07
CA LEU A 411 -3.76 5.87 23.93
C LEU A 411 -2.55 6.70 23.49
N ARG A 412 -2.69 8.02 23.37
CA ARG A 412 -1.60 8.91 22.98
C ARG A 412 -0.46 8.90 23.98
N GLU A 413 -0.76 8.90 25.27
CA GLU A 413 0.23 8.78 26.32
C GLU A 413 1.03 7.47 26.15
N ARG A 414 0.33 6.33 26.00
CA ARG A 414 0.97 5.02 25.74
C ARG A 414 1.88 5.05 24.50
N ILE A 415 1.39 5.59 23.38
CA ILE A 415 2.18 5.72 22.14
C ILE A 415 3.42 6.58 22.41
N THR A 416 3.28 7.69 23.14
CA THR A 416 4.36 8.63 23.44
C THR A 416 5.40 8.02 24.37
N THR A 417 4.99 7.31 25.43
CA THR A 417 5.87 6.56 26.32
C THR A 417 6.71 5.53 25.55
N ASN A 418 6.10 4.90 24.54
CA ASN A 418 6.78 3.91 23.70
C ASN A 418 7.62 4.53 22.57
N ALA A 419 7.33 5.78 22.16
CA ALA A 419 7.92 6.41 20.99
C ALA A 419 9.46 6.48 21.07
N SER A 420 10.02 6.81 22.24
CA SER A 420 11.46 6.86 22.45
C SER A 420 12.10 5.47 22.28
N ALA A 421 11.50 4.44 22.89
CA ALA A 421 12.00 3.06 22.78
C ALA A 421 11.91 2.52 21.36
N ASN A 422 10.78 2.73 20.69
CA ASN A 422 10.54 2.32 19.30
C ASN A 422 11.50 3.04 18.34
N ARG A 423 11.73 4.34 18.53
CA ARG A 423 12.71 5.12 17.76
C ARG A 423 14.13 4.61 17.97
N THR A 424 14.55 4.38 19.21
CA THR A 424 15.89 3.83 19.50
C THR A 424 16.07 2.47 18.86
N PHE A 425 15.07 1.59 18.94
CA PHE A 425 15.11 0.27 18.31
C PHE A 425 15.21 0.38 16.78
N LEU A 426 14.33 1.15 16.13
CA LEU A 426 14.36 1.39 14.69
C LEU A 426 15.74 1.89 14.22
N LEU A 427 16.27 2.91 14.90
CA LEU A 427 17.55 3.49 14.53
C LEU A 427 18.72 2.52 14.71
N ARG A 428 18.69 1.65 15.73
CA ARG A 428 19.68 0.57 15.88
C ARG A 428 19.60 -0.41 14.70
N VAL A 429 18.39 -0.85 14.32
CA VAL A 429 18.20 -1.73 13.16
C VAL A 429 18.72 -1.07 11.89
N MET A 430 18.39 0.20 11.64
CA MET A 430 18.85 0.94 10.46
C MET A 430 20.38 1.08 10.42
N LYS A 431 21.02 1.35 11.57
CA LYS A 431 22.48 1.47 11.68
C LYS A 431 23.17 0.14 11.38
N VAL A 432 22.68 -0.94 11.98
CA VAL A 432 23.25 -2.28 11.87
C VAL A 432 23.07 -2.85 10.46
N VAL A 433 21.88 -2.74 9.89
CA VAL A 433 21.52 -3.45 8.65
C VAL A 433 21.74 -2.56 7.42
N GLY A 434 21.42 -1.26 7.51
CA GLY A 434 21.51 -0.31 6.39
C GLY A 434 22.79 0.51 6.36
N GLY A 435 23.57 0.51 7.44
CA GLY A 435 24.77 1.34 7.57
C GLY A 435 24.48 2.82 7.88
N THR A 436 25.54 3.61 7.91
CA THR A 436 25.51 5.02 8.36
C THR A 436 24.60 5.92 7.53
N ASP A 437 24.57 5.76 6.21
CA ASP A 437 23.76 6.61 5.34
C ASP A 437 22.25 6.39 5.55
N VAL A 438 21.82 5.13 5.68
CA VAL A 438 20.42 4.78 5.97
C VAL A 438 20.04 5.28 7.36
N TYR A 439 20.89 5.06 8.35
CA TYR A 439 20.69 5.60 9.70
C TYR A 439 20.50 7.11 9.69
N ASN A 440 21.37 7.86 9.01
CA ASN A 440 21.30 9.32 8.98
C ASN A 440 20.02 9.80 8.29
N PHE A 441 19.66 9.18 7.16
CA PHE A 441 18.43 9.47 6.44
C PHE A 441 17.18 9.26 7.31
N VAL A 442 17.06 8.09 7.93
CA VAL A 442 15.92 7.76 8.79
C VAL A 442 15.91 8.65 10.03
N ASN A 443 17.06 8.87 10.67
CA ASN A 443 17.17 9.74 11.85
C ASN A 443 16.79 11.19 11.54
N ALA A 444 17.17 11.71 10.36
CA ALA A 444 16.77 13.04 9.92
C ALA A 444 15.26 13.14 9.73
N PHE A 445 14.63 12.11 9.14
CA PHE A 445 13.18 12.06 8.98
C PHE A 445 12.44 12.02 10.32
N VAL A 446 12.79 11.09 11.22
CA VAL A 446 12.09 10.91 12.50
C VAL A 446 12.34 12.03 13.52
N ARG A 447 13.36 12.87 13.30
CA ARG A 447 13.60 14.08 14.09
C ARG A 447 12.91 15.32 13.54
N SER A 448 12.40 15.27 12.31
CA SER A 448 11.76 16.42 11.69
C SER A 448 10.49 16.77 12.48
N PRO A 449 10.27 18.06 12.83
CA PRO A 449 9.02 18.49 13.45
C PRO A 449 7.81 18.29 12.54
N SER A 450 8.00 18.13 11.22
CA SER A 450 6.94 17.68 10.31
C SER A 450 6.57 16.20 10.45
N GLY A 451 7.19 15.49 11.40
CA GLY A 451 6.93 14.07 11.66
C GLY A 451 6.19 13.76 12.97
N VAL A 452 5.86 14.76 13.78
CA VAL A 452 4.91 14.69 14.91
C VAL A 452 4.26 16.04 15.10
#